data_AF-A0A8C4TN57-F1
#
_entry.id   AF-A0A8C4TN57-F1
#
_cell.length_a   1.000
_cell.length_b   1.000
_cell.length_c   1.000
_cell.angle_alpha   90.00
_cell.angle_beta   90.00
_cell.angle_gamma   90.00
#
_symmetry.space_group_name_H-M   'P 1'
#
loop_
_entity.id
_entity.type
_entity.pdbx_description
1 polymer ?
#
loop_
_entity_poly.entity_id
_entity_poly.type
_entity_poly.pdbx_seq_one_letter_code
_entity_poly.pdbx_strand_id
1 'polypeptide(L)'
;MVVLKGIPAIISPELYTLAKMGHGDELILADVNFPVSSICRFGPTEIRADGLGGPQLLEAILKLFPIDTYVTNAAAVMNLDEADQRRQLSIPVWYKYENLLKRAGLDVCF
;
A
#
# COMPACT_ATOMS: atom_id res chain seq x y z
N MET A 1 -8.40 11.59 -9.28
CA MET A 1 -9.21 12.06 -8.13
C MET A 1 -10.68 11.90 -8.46
N VAL A 2 -11.52 11.69 -7.45
CA VAL A 2 -12.98 11.54 -7.59
C VAL A 2 -13.74 12.52 -6.70
N VAL A 3 -14.99 12.83 -7.07
CA VAL A 3 -15.89 13.68 -6.26
C VAL A 3 -17.15 12.90 -5.95
N LEU A 4 -17.07 12.06 -4.91
CA LEU A 4 -18.15 11.17 -4.48
C LEU A 4 -18.30 11.23 -2.96
N LYS A 5 -19.55 11.21 -2.47
CA LYS A 5 -19.83 11.25 -1.03
C LYS A 5 -19.33 9.97 -0.37
N GLY A 6 -18.53 10.11 0.69
CA GLY A 6 -17.99 8.97 1.44
C GLY A 6 -16.74 8.32 0.84
N ILE A 7 -16.27 8.77 -0.33
CA ILE A 7 -15.05 8.23 -0.97
C ILE A 7 -13.93 9.27 -0.88
N PRO A 8 -12.71 8.89 -0.43
CA PRO A 8 -11.58 9.82 -0.37
C PRO A 8 -11.25 10.39 -1.75
N ALA A 9 -11.20 11.72 -1.88
CA ALA A 9 -11.05 12.40 -3.17
C ALA A 9 -9.73 12.09 -3.89
N ILE A 10 -8.69 11.68 -3.14
CA ILE A 10 -7.38 11.33 -3.71
C ILE A 10 -7.41 10.03 -4.52
N ILE A 11 -8.40 9.15 -4.28
CA ILE A 11 -8.56 7.92 -5.04
C ILE A 11 -8.88 8.28 -6.50
N SER A 12 -8.15 7.68 -7.43
CA SER A 12 -8.39 7.87 -8.86
C SER A 12 -9.50 6.94 -9.34
N PRO A 13 -10.24 7.27 -10.42
CA PRO A 13 -11.24 6.36 -11.00
C PRO A 13 -10.65 4.99 -11.37
N GLU A 14 -9.38 4.92 -11.75
CA GLU A 14 -8.65 3.70 -12.10
C GLU A 14 -8.50 2.74 -10.92
N LEU A 15 -8.54 3.24 -9.68
CA LEU A 15 -8.60 2.42 -8.47
C LEU A 15 -9.96 1.73 -8.26
N TYR A 16 -10.87 1.79 -9.24
CA TYR A 16 -12.00 0.84 -9.35
C TYR A 16 -11.54 -0.63 -9.29
N THR A 17 -10.27 -0.91 -9.62
CA THR A 17 -9.66 -2.23 -9.40
C THR A 17 -9.84 -2.76 -7.97
N LEU A 18 -9.86 -1.89 -6.95
CA LEU A 18 -10.16 -2.30 -5.57
C LEU A 18 -11.52 -3.00 -5.43
N ALA A 19 -12.52 -2.57 -6.20
CA ALA A 19 -13.85 -3.19 -6.19
C ALA A 19 -13.91 -4.51 -6.97
N LYS A 20 -12.91 -4.82 -7.79
CA LYS A 20 -12.78 -6.09 -8.50
C LYS A 20 -12.00 -7.14 -7.71
N MET A 21 -11.23 -6.72 -6.70
CA MET A 21 -10.42 -7.62 -5.88
C MET A 21 -11.32 -8.52 -5.02
N GLY A 22 -10.98 -9.80 -5.00
CA GLY A 22 -11.60 -10.81 -4.14
C GLY A 22 -10.84 -10.99 -2.83
N HIS A 23 -11.35 -11.88 -1.97
CA HIS A 23 -10.64 -12.30 -0.77
C HIS A 23 -9.33 -13.01 -1.14
N GLY A 24 -8.22 -12.56 -0.53
CA GLY A 24 -6.88 -13.08 -0.80
C GLY A 24 -6.16 -12.38 -1.96
N ASP A 25 -6.82 -11.49 -2.71
CA ASP A 25 -6.11 -10.65 -3.68
C ASP A 25 -5.25 -9.61 -2.95
N GLU A 26 -4.05 -9.38 -3.48
CA GLU A 26 -3.06 -8.49 -2.88
C GLU A 26 -2.88 -7.20 -3.69
N LEU A 27 -2.50 -6.13 -2.99
CA LEU A 27 -2.20 -4.83 -3.58
C LEU A 27 -0.79 -4.39 -3.17
N ILE A 28 -0.02 -3.90 -4.14
CA ILE A 28 1.31 -3.32 -3.89
C ILE A 28 1.22 -1.79 -3.99
N LEU A 29 1.58 -1.11 -2.90
CA LEU A 29 1.85 0.34 -2.92
C LEU A 29 3.35 0.57 -3.18
N ALA A 30 3.67 0.73 -4.46
CA ALA A 30 5.04 0.90 -4.94
C ALA A 30 5.55 2.33 -4.72
N ASP A 31 6.81 2.48 -4.28
CA ASP A 31 7.50 3.77 -4.27
C ASP A 31 8.03 4.14 -5.67
N VAL A 32 8.66 5.31 -5.77
CA VAL A 32 9.17 5.85 -7.03
C VAL A 32 10.34 5.06 -7.62
N ASN A 33 11.03 4.25 -6.81
CA ASN A 33 12.19 3.46 -7.20
C ASN A 33 11.83 2.01 -7.52
N PHE A 34 10.66 1.54 -7.09
CA PHE A 34 10.19 0.20 -7.36
C PHE A 34 10.00 -0.04 -8.87
N PRO A 35 10.42 -1.19 -9.43
CA PRO A 35 10.39 -1.45 -10.86
C PRO A 35 9.00 -1.84 -11.38
N VAL A 36 7.99 -1.00 -11.17
CA VAL A 36 6.56 -1.25 -11.49
C VAL A 36 6.39 -1.71 -12.93
N SER A 37 6.96 -1.00 -13.90
CA SER A 37 6.79 -1.32 -15.33
C SER A 37 7.31 -2.70 -15.70
N SER A 38 8.34 -3.20 -15.02
CA SER A 38 8.85 -4.55 -15.25
C SER A 38 7.96 -5.60 -14.60
N ILE A 39 7.52 -5.38 -13.36
CA ILE A 39 6.67 -6.31 -12.60
C ILE A 39 5.29 -6.48 -13.25
N CYS A 40 4.65 -5.37 -13.65
CA CYS A 40 3.31 -5.39 -14.24
C CYS A 40 3.24 -6.07 -15.62
N ARG A 41 4.37 -6.27 -16.31
CA ARG A 41 4.41 -7.10 -17.53
C ARG A 41 4.09 -8.56 -17.28
N PHE A 42 4.21 -9.03 -16.03
CA PHE A 42 4.05 -10.44 -15.67
C PHE A 42 2.71 -10.75 -14.99
N GLY A 43 1.77 -9.81 -14.93
CA GLY A 43 0.43 -10.10 -14.40
C GLY A 43 -0.31 -8.92 -13.76
N PRO A 44 0.25 -8.25 -12.74
CA PRO A 44 -0.51 -7.26 -11.99
C PRO A 44 -0.82 -6.02 -12.84
N THR A 45 -1.99 -5.44 -12.61
CA THR A 45 -2.42 -4.22 -13.31
C THR A 45 -1.63 -3.02 -12.79
N GLU A 46 -0.96 -2.29 -13.69
CA GLU A 46 -0.28 -1.03 -13.36
C GLU A 46 -1.31 0.10 -13.20
N ILE A 47 -1.28 0.79 -12.06
CA ILE A 47 -2.09 2.00 -11.80
C ILE A 47 -1.15 3.10 -11.32
N ARG A 48 -1.18 4.24 -12.00
CA ARG A 48 -0.35 5.40 -11.66
C ARG A 48 -1.04 6.26 -10.61
N ALA A 49 -0.32 6.58 -9.54
CA ALA A 49 -0.76 7.48 -8.48
C ALA A 49 0.32 8.57 -8.23
N ASP A 50 0.86 9.11 -9.32
CA ASP A 50 1.93 10.11 -9.28
C ASP A 50 1.54 11.34 -8.43
N GLY A 51 2.48 11.84 -7.65
CA GLY A 51 2.29 13.01 -6.78
C GLY A 51 1.63 12.73 -5.44
N LEU A 52 1.28 11.47 -5.12
CA LEU A 52 0.76 11.07 -3.81
C LEU A 52 1.84 10.38 -2.97
N GLY A 53 1.83 10.64 -1.66
CA GLY A 53 2.69 9.93 -0.72
C GLY A 53 2.08 8.58 -0.32
N GLY A 54 2.92 7.55 -0.17
CA GLY A 54 2.50 6.20 0.25
C GLY A 54 1.55 6.18 1.46
N PRO A 55 1.85 6.88 2.58
CA PRO A 55 0.95 6.92 3.74
C PRO A 55 -0.42 7.55 3.44
N GLN A 56 -0.45 8.59 2.61
CA GLN A 56 -1.68 9.27 2.24
C GLN A 56 -2.58 8.35 1.41
N LEU A 57 -1.97 7.62 0.46
CA LEU A 57 -2.68 6.67 -0.38
C LEU A 57 -3.17 5.46 0.44
N LEU A 58 -2.34 4.92 1.33
CA LEU A 58 -2.71 3.83 2.23
C LEU A 58 -3.90 4.20 3.11
N GLU A 59 -3.89 5.38 3.74
CA GLU A 59 -5.00 5.85 4.58
C GLU A 59 -6.32 5.93 3.80
N ALA A 60 -6.28 6.37 2.55
CA ALA A 60 -7.48 6.43 1.72
C ALA A 60 -7.98 5.04 1.31
N ILE A 61 -7.06 4.12 0.99
CA ILE A 61 -7.40 2.75 0.61
C ILE A 61 -8.01 1.99 1.79
N LEU A 62 -7.45 2.11 2.99
CA LEU A 62 -7.94 1.43 4.20
C LEU A 62 -9.37 1.83 4.61
N LYS A 63 -9.91 2.94 4.08
CA LYS A 63 -11.32 3.31 4.28
C LYS A 63 -12.30 2.48 3.44
N LEU A 64 -11.80 1.82 2.40
CA LEU A 64 -12.59 1.07 1.41
C LEU A 64 -12.21 -0.41 1.35
N PHE A 65 -10.95 -0.72 1.65
CA PHE A 65 -10.35 -2.04 1.51
C PHE A 65 -10.23 -2.75 2.87
N PRO A 66 -11.00 -3.82 3.13
CA PRO A 66 -10.87 -4.61 4.34
C PRO A 66 -9.59 -5.45 4.29
N ILE A 67 -8.82 -5.43 5.38
CA ILE A 67 -7.61 -6.24 5.54
C ILE A 67 -8.01 -7.68 5.89
N ASP A 68 -7.31 -8.65 5.34
CA ASP A 68 -7.50 -10.06 5.66
C ASP A 68 -7.07 -10.37 7.11
N THR A 69 -8.00 -10.88 7.91
CA THR A 69 -7.78 -11.24 9.32
C THR A 69 -7.49 -12.73 9.54
N TYR A 70 -7.51 -13.54 8.48
CA TYR A 70 -7.27 -14.99 8.56
C TYR A 70 -5.79 -15.36 8.38
N VAL A 71 -4.95 -14.39 8.03
CA VAL A 71 -3.51 -14.57 7.82
C VAL A 71 -2.71 -13.87 8.93
N THR A 72 -1.51 -14.40 9.21
CA THR A 72 -0.60 -13.82 10.20
C THR A 72 -0.01 -12.49 9.77
N ASN A 73 0.30 -12.34 8.48
CA ASN A 73 0.97 -11.16 7.93
C ASN A 73 0.17 -10.62 6.74
N ALA A 74 -0.86 -9.81 7.02
CA ALA A 74 -1.71 -9.20 5.97
C ALA A 74 -1.10 -7.93 5.35
N ALA A 75 0.04 -7.47 5.86
CA ALA A 75 0.81 -6.35 5.32
C ALA A 75 2.30 -6.66 5.43
N ALA A 76 3.06 -6.29 4.39
CA ALA A 76 4.49 -6.50 4.32
C ALA A 76 5.19 -5.30 3.69
N VAL A 77 6.45 -5.10 4.07
CA VAL A 77 7.36 -4.13 3.45
C VAL A 77 8.61 -4.83 2.94
N MET A 78 9.30 -4.20 2.01
CA MET A 78 10.62 -4.68 1.58
C MET A 78 11.62 -4.40 2.70
N ASN A 79 12.37 -5.43 3.11
CA ASN A 79 13.46 -5.26 4.07
C ASN A 79 14.66 -4.56 3.40
N LEU A 80 15.49 -3.92 4.22
CA LEU A 80 16.77 -3.35 3.79
C LEU A 80 17.71 -4.44 3.28
N ASP A 81 18.55 -4.08 2.32
CA ASP A 81 19.67 -4.92 1.92
C ASP A 81 20.78 -4.90 2.98
N GLU A 82 21.76 -5.81 2.87
CA GLU A 82 22.87 -5.89 3.83
C GLU A 82 23.70 -4.59 3.90
N ALA A 83 23.77 -3.83 2.81
CA ALA A 83 24.53 -2.59 2.78
C ALA A 83 23.86 -1.49 3.63
N ASP A 84 22.55 -1.32 3.48
CA ASP A 84 21.77 -0.33 4.21
C ASP A 84 21.53 -0.75 5.67
N GLN A 85 21.43 -2.05 5.95
CA GLN A 85 21.46 -2.57 7.32
C GLN A 85 22.78 -2.25 8.03
N ARG A 86 23.93 -2.46 7.37
CA ARG A 86 25.24 -2.08 7.94
C ARG A 86 25.36 -0.59 8.19
N ARG A 87 24.67 0.23 7.39
CA ARG A 87 24.59 1.68 7.56
C ARG A 87 23.60 2.12 8.64
N GLN A 88 22.85 1.18 9.22
CA GLN A 88 21.79 1.47 10.18
C GLN A 88 20.79 2.49 9.61
N LEU A 89 20.44 2.33 8.32
CA LEU A 89 19.53 3.24 7.65
C LEU A 89 18.17 3.20 8.37
N SER A 90 17.72 4.35 8.86
CA SER A 90 16.39 4.48 9.43
C SER A 90 15.36 4.59 8.31
N ILE A 91 14.22 3.91 8.47
CA ILE A 91 13.06 4.02 7.57
C ILE A 91 11.86 4.59 8.35
N PRO A 92 11.78 5.92 8.55
CA PRO A 92 10.73 6.54 9.37
C PRO A 92 9.31 6.34 8.82
N VAL A 93 9.16 6.00 7.54
CA VAL A 93 7.85 5.78 6.93
C VAL A 93 7.18 4.50 7.44
N TRP A 94 7.95 3.49 7.88
CA TRP A 94 7.39 2.25 8.44
C TRP A 94 6.50 2.54 9.65
N TYR A 95 6.94 3.40 10.56
CA TYR A 95 6.12 3.84 11.70
C TYR A 95 4.79 4.49 11.29
N LYS A 96 4.77 5.20 10.15
CA LYS A 96 3.51 5.76 9.63
C LYS A 96 2.58 4.66 9.14
N TYR A 97 3.11 3.64 8.46
CA TYR A 97 2.34 2.50 7.99
C TYR A 97 1.78 1.68 9.15
N GLU A 98 2.59 1.36 10.14
CA GLU A 98 2.16 0.65 11.37
C GLU A 98 1.00 1.37 12.05
N ASN A 99 1.11 2.69 12.24
CA ASN A 99 0.04 3.48 12.85
C ASN A 99 -1.26 3.47 12.05
N LEU A 100 -1.18 3.52 10.71
CA LEU A 100 -2.36 3.49 9.85
C LEU A 100 -3.03 2.11 9.88
N LEU A 101 -2.23 1.04 9.79
CA LEU A 101 -2.70 -0.34 9.85
C LEU A 101 -3.33 -0.65 11.22
N LYS A 102 -2.71 -0.18 12.30
CA LYS A 102 -3.23 -0.34 13.67
C LYS A 102 -4.60 0.33 13.84
N ARG A 103 -4.80 1.51 13.28
CA ARG A 103 -6.11 2.20 13.27
C ARG A 103 -7.15 1.46 12.44
N ALA A 104 -6.71 0.71 11.42
CA ALA A 104 -7.56 -0.15 10.61
C ALA A 104 -7.79 -1.55 11.23
N GLY A 105 -7.27 -1.81 12.44
CA GLY A 105 -7.47 -3.07 13.16
C GLY A 105 -6.41 -4.14 12.93
N LEU A 106 -5.30 -3.80 12.24
CA LEU A 106 -4.17 -4.71 12.03
C LEU A 106 -2.95 -4.25 12.84
N ASP A 107 -2.56 -5.02 13.86
CA ASP A 107 -1.34 -4.74 14.65
C ASP A 107 -0.13 -5.41 13.98
N VAL A 108 0.79 -4.58 13.47
CA VAL A 108 2.02 -5.01 12.79
C VAL A 108 3.21 -4.19 13.28
N CYS A 109 4.41 -4.76 13.14
CA CYS A 109 5.70 -4.13 13.40
C CYS A 109 6.66 -4.54 12.29
N PHE A 110 7.25 -3.58 11.59
CA PHE A 110 8.14 -3.78 10.44
C PHE A 110 9.62 -3.71 10.82
#